data_AF-A0A377LSZ5-F1
#
_entry.id   AF-A0A377LSZ5-F1
#
_cell.length_a   1.000
_cell.length_b   1.000
_cell.length_c   1.000
_cell.angle_alpha   90.00
_cell.angle_beta   90.00
_cell.angle_gamma   90.00
#
_symmetry.space_group_name_H-M   'P 1'
#
loop_
_entity.id
_entity.type
_entity.pdbx_description
1 polymer ?
#
loop_
_entity_poly.entity_id
_entity_poly.type
_entity_poly.pdbx_seq_one_letter_code
_entity_poly.pdbx_strand_id
1 'polypeptide(L)'
;MTSEGRAGRNRATTETASVTHQGSTLSAGDDLTLQAGNDVNARAAAIAAEGDVGIQAGRDVDLLAEASMERSSSQAKKKTAIDESVRQQGTEIASGGIR
;
A
#
# COMPACT_ATOMS: atom_id res chain seq x y z
N MET A 1 43.05 -0.16 10.82
CA MET A 1 42.39 -1.16 9.96
C MET A 1 41.65 -2.09 10.93
N THR A 2 40.34 -2.15 11.04
CA THR A 2 39.25 -1.88 10.09
C THR A 2 38.04 -1.29 10.80
N SER A 3 37.38 -0.39 10.08
CA SER A 3 36.07 0.18 10.33
C SER A 3 34.97 -0.88 10.30
N GLU A 4 34.08 -0.89 11.29
CA GLU A 4 32.71 -1.33 11.09
C GLU A 4 31.80 -0.30 11.72
N GLY A 5 31.23 0.55 10.85
CA GLY A 5 30.33 1.61 11.21
C GLY A 5 29.11 1.04 11.91
N ARG A 6 28.74 1.66 13.03
CA ARG A 6 27.39 1.54 13.59
C ARG A 6 26.43 2.20 12.60
N ALA A 7 26.04 1.48 11.55
CA ALA A 7 24.88 1.83 10.76
C ALA A 7 23.67 1.60 11.67
N GLY A 8 23.04 2.69 12.11
CA GLY A 8 21.70 2.62 12.68
C GLY A 8 20.79 1.99 11.64
N ARG A 9 20.37 0.76 11.87
CA ARG A 9 19.35 0.10 11.05
C ARG A 9 18.02 0.74 11.42
N ASN A 10 17.51 1.60 10.55
CA ASN A 10 16.24 2.29 10.75
C ASN A 10 15.09 1.33 10.44
N ARG A 11 14.85 0.37 11.33
CA ARG A 11 13.72 -0.57 11.25
C ARG A 11 12.45 0.12 11.72
N ALA A 12 11.42 0.11 10.89
CA ALA A 12 10.09 0.58 11.25
C ALA A 12 9.20 -0.60 11.63
N THR A 13 8.80 -0.68 12.91
CA THR A 13 7.84 -1.68 13.41
C THR A 13 6.60 -0.95 13.91
N THR A 14 5.44 -1.31 13.37
CA THR A 14 4.15 -0.78 13.84
C THR A 14 3.35 -1.92 14.44
N GLU A 15 3.05 -1.84 15.74
CA GLU A 15 2.26 -2.82 16.49
C GLU A 15 0.94 -2.17 16.94
N THR A 16 -0.18 -2.60 16.36
CA THR A 16 -1.51 -2.04 16.66
C THR A 16 -2.55 -3.15 16.72
N ALA A 17 -3.65 -3.02 17.47
CA ALA A 17 -4.71 -4.04 17.47
C ALA A 17 -5.36 -4.25 16.08
N SER A 18 -5.38 -3.22 15.24
CA SER A 18 -5.79 -3.29 13.83
C SER A 18 -5.09 -2.17 13.05
N VAL A 19 -4.82 -2.39 11.77
CA VAL A 19 -4.13 -1.44 10.89
C VAL A 19 -4.99 -1.21 9.65
N THR A 20 -5.29 0.04 9.29
CA THR A 20 -6.00 0.38 8.04
C THR A 20 -5.25 1.47 7.29
N HIS A 21 -4.84 1.20 6.05
CA HIS A 21 -4.23 2.17 5.15
C HIS A 21 -5.05 2.29 3.86
N GLN A 22 -5.55 3.48 3.56
CA GLN A 22 -6.30 3.79 2.34
C GLN A 22 -5.60 4.88 1.53
N GLY A 23 -5.20 4.58 0.29
CA GLY A 23 -4.59 5.56 -0.62
C GLY A 23 -3.28 6.19 -0.12
N SER A 24 -2.65 5.61 0.91
CA SER A 24 -1.48 6.19 1.59
C SER A 24 -0.23 5.36 1.33
N THR A 25 0.93 6.02 1.30
CA THR A 25 2.23 5.36 1.14
C THR A 25 2.90 5.12 2.48
N LEU A 26 3.31 3.89 2.75
CA LEU A 26 4.15 3.50 3.87
C LEU A 26 5.53 3.14 3.34
N SER A 27 6.59 3.75 3.88
CA SER A 27 7.96 3.53 3.41
C SER A 27 8.94 3.40 4.58
N ALA A 28 9.92 2.50 4.45
CA ALA A 28 11.07 2.38 5.35
C ALA A 28 12.40 2.34 4.58
N GLY A 29 13.45 2.94 5.14
CA GLY A 29 14.78 2.96 4.53
C GLY A 29 15.62 1.70 4.73
N ASP A 30 15.07 0.70 5.42
CA ASP A 30 15.72 -0.59 5.68
C ASP A 30 14.60 -1.64 5.72
N ASP A 31 14.35 -2.34 6.83
CA ASP A 31 13.19 -3.23 6.96
C ASP A 31 11.90 -2.49 7.36
N LEU A 32 10.76 -2.91 6.77
CA LEU A 32 9.41 -2.54 7.21
C LEU A 32 8.68 -3.76 7.77
N THR A 33 8.20 -3.69 9.01
CA THR A 33 7.35 -4.74 9.59
C THR A 33 6.04 -4.14 10.10
N LEU A 34 4.94 -4.59 9.54
CA LEU A 34 3.57 -4.27 9.94
C LEU A 34 3.02 -5.43 10.76
N GLN A 35 2.66 -5.19 12.01
CA GLN A 35 2.08 -6.20 12.88
C GLN A 35 0.76 -5.72 13.48
N ALA A 36 -0.32 -6.44 13.19
CA ALA A 36 -1.63 -6.18 13.77
C ALA A 36 -2.03 -7.29 14.76
N GLY A 37 -2.65 -6.91 15.87
CA GLY A 37 -3.22 -7.84 16.85
C GLY A 37 -4.36 -8.68 16.27
N ASN A 38 -5.21 -8.07 15.45
CA ASN A 38 -6.31 -8.75 14.74
C ASN A 38 -6.11 -8.69 13.23
N ASP A 39 -6.29 -7.52 12.61
CA ASP A 39 -6.41 -7.44 11.15
C ASP A 39 -5.51 -6.35 10.56
N VAL A 40 -4.94 -6.62 9.39
CA VAL A 40 -4.30 -5.62 8.52
C VAL A 40 -5.21 -5.39 7.31
N ASN A 41 -5.56 -4.14 7.04
CA ASN A 41 -6.41 -3.73 5.92
C ASN A 41 -5.69 -2.67 5.09
N ALA A 42 -5.17 -3.03 3.91
CA ALA A 42 -4.54 -2.10 2.97
C ALA A 42 -5.37 -1.99 1.70
N ARG A 43 -5.80 -0.78 1.35
CA ARG A 43 -6.72 -0.50 0.25
C ARG A 43 -6.15 0.60 -0.63
N ALA A 44 -5.83 0.28 -1.88
CA ALA A 44 -5.09 1.18 -2.78
C ALA A 44 -3.84 1.78 -2.09
N ALA A 45 -3.19 1.01 -1.22
CA ALA A 45 -2.05 1.48 -0.43
C ALA A 45 -0.74 1.15 -1.14
N ALA A 46 0.30 1.98 -0.96
CA ALA A 46 1.64 1.68 -1.44
C ALA A 46 2.55 1.40 -0.25
N ILE A 47 3.14 0.21 -0.17
CA ILE A 47 4.00 -0.22 0.92
C ILE A 47 5.39 -0.49 0.34
N ALA A 48 6.41 0.21 0.81
CA ALA A 48 7.77 0.10 0.30
C ALA A 48 8.80 -0.05 1.42
N ALA A 49 9.85 -0.82 1.18
CA ALA A 49 11.04 -0.83 2.01
C ALA A 49 12.30 -0.99 1.15
N GLU A 50 13.40 -0.35 1.53
CA GLU A 50 14.68 -0.57 0.85
C GLU A 50 15.26 -1.96 1.15
N GLY A 51 14.95 -2.51 2.32
CA GLY A 51 15.21 -3.90 2.71
C GLY A 51 13.99 -4.79 2.48
N ASP A 52 13.57 -5.51 3.54
CA ASP A 52 12.47 -6.46 3.50
C ASP A 52 11.13 -5.82 3.94
N VAL A 53 10.00 -6.27 3.38
CA VAL A 53 8.65 -5.94 3.86
C VAL A 53 8.01 -7.18 4.50
N GLY A 54 7.63 -7.08 5.78
CA GLY A 54 6.87 -8.10 6.50
C GLY A 54 5.51 -7.56 6.94
N ILE A 55 4.45 -8.36 6.75
CA ILE A 55 3.10 -8.04 7.22
C ILE A 55 2.56 -9.24 8.01
N GLN A 56 2.12 -9.00 9.24
CA GLN A 56 1.58 -10.01 10.14
C GLN A 56 0.29 -9.49 10.77
N ALA A 57 -0.71 -10.36 10.86
CA ALA A 57 -1.97 -10.08 11.55
C ALA A 57 -2.34 -11.30 12.40
N GLY A 58 -2.96 -11.08 13.55
CA GLY A 58 -3.43 -12.19 14.39
C GLY A 58 -4.60 -12.98 13.78
N ARG A 59 -5.31 -12.39 12.83
CA ARG A 59 -6.46 -13.00 12.15
C ARG A 59 -6.37 -12.86 10.63
N ASP A 60 -6.56 -11.67 10.06
CA ASP A 60 -6.69 -11.49 8.61
C ASP A 60 -5.77 -10.40 8.04
N VAL A 61 -5.30 -10.59 6.80
CA VAL A 61 -4.59 -9.58 6.00
C VAL A 61 -5.37 -9.33 4.71
N ASP A 62 -6.03 -8.18 4.63
CA ASP A 62 -6.83 -7.74 3.50
C ASP A 62 -6.04 -6.73 2.64
N LEU A 63 -5.71 -7.11 1.41
CA LEU A 63 -5.08 -6.23 0.41
C LEU A 63 -6.09 -5.95 -0.71
N LEU A 64 -6.76 -4.82 -0.62
CA LEU A 64 -7.90 -4.45 -1.45
C LEU A 64 -7.51 -3.43 -2.53
N ALA A 65 -8.17 -3.53 -3.68
CA ALA A 65 -8.12 -2.49 -4.69
C ALA A 65 -9.27 -1.49 -4.49
N GLU A 66 -9.04 -0.23 -4.85
CA GLU A 66 -10.08 0.80 -4.96
C GLU A 66 -10.43 0.99 -6.44
N ALA A 67 -11.72 1.02 -6.77
CA ALA A 67 -12.20 1.27 -8.12
C ALA A 67 -13.03 2.56 -8.15
N SER A 68 -12.72 3.44 -9.10
CA SER A 68 -13.49 4.66 -9.39
C SER A 68 -14.06 4.59 -10.80
N MET A 69 -15.32 5.00 -10.93
CA MET A 69 -16.02 5.07 -12.22
C MET A 69 -16.33 6.52 -12.54
N GLU A 70 -15.92 6.96 -13.73
CA GLU A 70 -16.17 8.29 -14.27
C GLU A 70 -17.13 8.15 -15.45
N ARG A 71 -18.31 8.77 -15.36
CA ARG A 71 -19.35 8.73 -16.39
C ARG A 71 -19.69 10.13 -16.85
N SER A 72 -19.35 10.45 -18.09
CA SER A 72 -19.70 11.70 -18.77
C SER A 72 -20.87 11.47 -19.72
N SER A 73 -21.82 12.40 -19.73
CA SER A 73 -22.92 12.38 -20.70
C SER A 73 -23.02 13.71 -21.42
N SER A 74 -22.95 13.69 -22.75
CA SER A 74 -23.12 14.88 -23.59
C SER A 74 -24.41 14.76 -24.38
N GLN A 75 -25.26 15.79 -24.33
CA GLN A 75 -26.52 15.83 -25.09
C GLN A 75 -26.47 16.94 -26.14
N ALA A 76 -26.61 16.56 -27.41
CA ALA A 76 -26.85 17.45 -28.53
C ALA A 76 -28.28 17.20 -29.06
N LYS A 77 -28.85 18.17 -29.79
CA LYS A 77 -30.28 18.29 -30.18
C LYS A 77 -31.04 17.02 -30.61
N LYS A 78 -30.36 15.94 -31.03
CA LYS A 78 -30.92 14.60 -31.31
C LYS A 78 -30.02 13.41 -30.90
N LYS A 79 -28.94 13.62 -30.14
CA LYS A 79 -27.95 12.58 -29.79
C LYS A 79 -27.46 12.74 -28.35
N THR A 80 -27.46 11.64 -27.62
CA THR A 80 -26.80 11.50 -26.32
C THR A 80 -25.55 10.65 -26.52
N ALA A 81 -24.38 11.18 -26.15
CA ALA A 81 -23.15 10.41 -26.02
C ALA A 81 -22.93 10.13 -24.53
N ILE A 82 -22.66 8.88 -24.19
CA ILE A 82 -22.24 8.46 -22.86
C ILE A 82 -20.80 7.96 -23.01
N ASP A 83 -19.90 8.54 -22.23
CA ASP A 83 -18.51 8.13 -22.11
C ASP A 83 -18.30 7.65 -20.67
N GLU A 84 -18.04 6.37 -20.49
CA GLU A 84 -17.81 5.75 -19.19
C GLU A 84 -16.38 5.22 -19.14
N SER A 85 -15.68 5.48 -18.03
CA SER A 85 -14.33 4.98 -17.79
C SER A 85 -14.20 4.47 -16.35
N VAL A 86 -13.54 3.33 -16.18
CA VAL A 86 -13.26 2.74 -14.87
C VAL A 86 -11.75 2.81 -14.63
N ARG A 87 -11.35 3.28 -13.45
CA ARG A 87 -9.97 3.26 -12.97
C ARG A 87 -9.91 2.38 -11.73
N GLN A 88 -8.94 1.49 -11.68
CA GLN A 88 -8.68 0.64 -10.51
C GLN A 88 -7.27 0.91 -9.99
N GLN A 89 -7.13 1.06 -8.67
CA GLN A 89 -5.87 1.24 -7.97
C GLN A 89 -5.72 0.11 -6.95
N GLY A 90 -4.75 -0.78 -7.16
CA GLY A 90 -4.45 -1.89 -6.26
C GLY A 90 -3.58 -1.47 -5.08
N THR A 91 -3.44 -2.36 -4.10
CA THR A 91 -2.36 -2.26 -3.11
C THR A 91 -1.05 -2.76 -3.71
N GLU A 92 0.01 -1.98 -3.58
CA GLU A 92 1.35 -2.28 -4.09
C GLU A 92 2.31 -2.52 -2.92
N ILE A 93 3.15 -3.56 -3.01
CA ILE A 93 4.16 -3.88 -2.00
C ILE A 93 5.51 -4.07 -2.68
N ALA A 94 6.50 -3.27 -2.31
CA ALA A 94 7.84 -3.27 -2.87
C ALA A 94 8.90 -3.44 -1.77
N SER A 95 9.86 -4.32 -1.99
CA SER A 95 11.02 -4.54 -1.13
C SER A 95 12.28 -4.46 -1.98
N GLY A 96 13.29 -3.71 -1.53
CA GLY A 96 14.57 -3.58 -2.20
C GLY A 96 15.56 -4.72 -1.91
N GLY A 97 15.21 -5.63 -1.00
CA GLY A 97 16.01 -6.81 -0.65
C GLY A 97 16.31 -7.72 -1.83
N ILE A 98 17.41 -7.45 -2.54
CA ILE A 98 18.07 -8.43 -3.41
C ILE A 98 18.93 -9.36 -2.53
N ARG A 99 18.69 -10.66 -2.60
CA ARG A 99 19.61 -11.68 -2.08
C ARG A 99 19.99 -12.65 -3.18
#